data_AF-A0A6P5RHA6-F1
#
_entry.id   AF-A0A6P5RHA6-F1
#
_cell.length_a   1.000
_cell.length_b   1.000
_cell.length_c   1.000
_cell.angle_alpha   90.00
_cell.angle_beta   90.00
_cell.angle_gamma   90.00
#
_symmetry.space_group_name_H-M   'P 1'
#
loop_
_entity.id
_entity.type
_entity.pdbx_description
1 polymer ?
#
loop_
_entity_poly.entity_id
_entity_poly.type
_entity_poly.pdbx_seq_one_letter_code
_entity_poly.pdbx_strand_id
1 'polypeptide(L)'
;MQDIVGLLFKYISLLQQSGICKWIFDELSAVCETKFHYQDKIQPINYVVSISPNMQKYPPKDWLVRSSLPSNFSTDIIQMVLNKLSPNNVRIFWESKKFEGQTNMVEPWYGTAYSIERITGSMIQ
;
A
#
# COMPACT_ATOMS: atom_id res chain seq x y z
N MET A 1 -6.11 -16.48 -11.50
CA MET A 1 -6.07 -15.04 -11.15
C MET A 1 -7.38 -14.60 -10.50
N GLN A 2 -8.53 -14.90 -11.11
CA GLN A 2 -9.85 -14.64 -10.52
C GLN A 2 -9.96 -15.14 -9.07
N ASP A 3 -9.54 -16.38 -8.79
CA ASP A 3 -9.56 -16.93 -7.41
C ASP A 3 -8.72 -16.12 -6.41
N ILE A 4 -7.56 -15.61 -6.83
CA ILE A 4 -6.67 -14.81 -5.97
C ILE A 4 -7.33 -13.47 -5.64
N VAL A 5 -7.96 -12.85 -6.65
CA VAL A 5 -8.70 -11.59 -6.49
C VAL A 5 -9.94 -11.81 -5.61
N GLY A 6 -10.67 -12.90 -5.81
CA GLY A 6 -11.80 -13.28 -4.96
C GLY A 6 -11.38 -13.52 -3.51
N LEU A 7 -10.28 -14.23 -3.27
CA LEU A 7 -9.72 -14.43 -1.92
C LEU A 7 -9.31 -13.12 -1.25
N LEU A 8 -8.68 -12.20 -2.00
CA LEU A 8 -8.34 -10.87 -1.51
C LEU A 8 -9.59 -10.11 -1.04
N PHE A 9 -10.64 -10.06 -1.87
CA PHE A 9 -11.87 -9.35 -1.50
C PHE A 9 -12.69 -10.04 -0.40
N LYS A 10 -12.63 -11.37 -0.31
CA LYS A 10 -13.16 -12.11 0.85
C LYS A 10 -12.47 -11.71 2.14
N TYR A 11 -11.14 -11.58 2.12
CA TYR A 11 -10.39 -11.14 3.29
C TYR A 11 -10.65 -9.67 3.64
N ILE A 12 -10.73 -8.78 2.65
CA ILE A 12 -11.13 -7.37 2.87
C ILE A 12 -12.53 -7.30 3.50
N SER A 13 -13.47 -8.10 3.01
CA SER A 13 -14.84 -8.17 3.57
C SER A 13 -14.83 -8.68 5.01
N LEU A 14 -13.99 -9.67 5.32
CA LEU A 14 -13.81 -10.15 6.69
C LEU A 14 -13.29 -9.03 7.59
N LEU A 15 -12.31 -8.25 7.16
CA LEU A 15 -11.79 -7.11 7.93
C LEU A 15 -12.85 -6.02 8.13
N GLN A 16 -13.68 -5.76 7.12
CA GLN A 16 -14.79 -4.79 7.19
C GLN A 16 -15.83 -5.18 8.24
N GLN A 17 -16.10 -6.49 8.40
CA GLN A 17 -17.08 -7.02 9.34
C GLN A 17 -16.51 -7.21 10.75
N SER A 18 -15.24 -7.60 10.85
CA SER A 18 -14.59 -7.92 12.13
C SER A 18 -14.24 -6.68 12.95
N GLY A 19 -14.26 -5.49 12.32
CA GLY A 19 -13.96 -4.22 12.96
C GLY A 19 -12.46 -4.00 13.19
N ILE A 20 -12.11 -2.80 13.67
CA ILE A 20 -10.72 -2.36 13.82
C ILE A 20 -10.24 -2.63 15.24
N CYS A 21 -9.27 -3.52 15.38
CA CYS A 21 -8.69 -3.90 16.65
C CYS A 21 -7.58 -2.94 17.08
N LYS A 22 -7.81 -2.16 18.14
CA LYS A 22 -6.80 -1.23 18.69
C LYS A 22 -5.48 -1.91 19.06
N TRP A 23 -5.53 -3.14 19.58
CA TRP A 23 -4.32 -3.87 19.97
C TRP A 23 -3.34 -4.08 18.81
N ILE A 24 -3.82 -4.22 17.57
CA ILE A 24 -2.97 -4.35 16.38
C ILE A 24 -2.20 -3.05 16.13
N PHE A 25 -2.86 -1.89 16.30
CA PHE A 25 -2.20 -0.60 16.20
C PHE A 25 -1.15 -0.43 17.31
N ASP A 26 -1.50 -0.82 18.53
CA ASP A 26 -0.58 -0.73 19.68
C ASP A 26 0.65 -1.63 19.45
N GLU A 27 0.47 -2.85 18.92
CA GLU A 27 1.55 -3.77 18.56
C GLU A 27 2.45 -3.20 17.46
N LEU A 28 1.87 -2.70 16.36
CA LEU A 28 2.62 -2.07 15.26
C LEU A 28 3.41 -0.85 15.76
N SER A 29 2.83 -0.06 16.65
CA SER A 29 3.49 1.10 17.24
C SER A 29 4.72 0.68 18.05
N ALA A 30 4.61 -0.37 18.89
CA ALA A 30 5.73 -0.91 19.65
C ALA A 30 6.86 -1.45 18.76
N VAL A 31 6.52 -2.12 17.65
CA VAL A 31 7.50 -2.59 16.66
C VAL A 31 8.22 -1.42 16.00
N CYS A 32 7.48 -0.38 15.59
CA CYS A 32 8.04 0.83 15.00
C CYS A 32 8.95 1.59 15.98
N GLU A 33 8.56 1.71 17.25
CA GLU A 33 9.37 2.31 18.31
C GLU A 33 10.68 1.56 18.50
N THR A 34 10.62 0.24 18.59
CA THR A 34 11.82 -0.62 18.72
C THR A 34 12.75 -0.42 17.52
N LYS A 35 12.20 -0.47 16.30
CA LYS A 35 12.98 -0.30 15.07
C LYS A 35 13.63 1.09 15.00
N PHE A 36 12.93 2.13 15.43
CA PHE A 36 13.45 3.49 15.43
C PHE A 36 14.56 3.67 16.47
N HIS A 37 14.36 3.15 17.68
CA HIS A 37 15.31 3.31 18.78
C HIS A 37 16.63 2.57 18.53
N TYR A 38 16.56 1.38 17.94
CA TYR A 38 17.72 0.52 17.67
C TYR A 38 18.14 0.52 16.20
N GLN A 39 17.84 1.59 15.46
CA GLN A 39 18.20 1.67 14.05
C GLN A 39 19.72 1.75 13.88
N ASP A 40 20.27 0.87 13.05
CA ASP A 40 21.69 0.94 12.69
C ASP A 40 22.05 2.22 11.95
N LYS A 41 23.30 2.63 12.13
CA LYS A 41 23.88 3.73 11.35
C LYS A 41 23.98 3.32 9.89
N ILE A 42 23.36 4.12 9.02
CA ILE A 42 23.46 3.96 7.56
C ILE A 42 24.47 4.94 6.97
N GLN A 43 24.81 4.75 5.70
CA GLN A 43 25.69 5.65 4.97
C GLN A 43 25.13 7.09 4.97
N PRO A 44 25.96 8.12 5.20
CA PRO A 44 25.49 9.51 5.30
C PRO A 44 24.66 9.98 4.12
N ILE A 45 25.02 9.60 2.88
CA ILE A 45 24.27 9.98 1.68
C ILE A 45 22.83 9.42 1.71
N ASN A 46 22.66 8.17 2.12
CA ASN A 46 21.34 7.54 2.20
C ASN A 46 20.50 8.18 3.31
N TYR A 47 21.13 8.58 4.41
CA TYR A 47 20.47 9.27 5.52
C TYR A 47 19.94 10.65 5.10
N VAL A 48 20.74 11.43 4.37
CA VAL A 48 20.30 12.74 3.85
C VAL A 48 19.16 12.56 2.85
N VAL A 49 19.28 11.60 1.92
CA VAL A 49 18.24 11.34 0.91
C VAL A 49 16.92 10.90 1.56
N SER A 50 16.97 10.09 2.61
CA SER A 50 15.75 9.62 3.29
C SER A 50 15.06 10.71 4.11
N ILE A 51 15.80 11.64 4.71
CA ILE A 51 15.25 12.68 5.59
C ILE A 51 14.84 13.94 4.83
N SER A 52 15.50 14.29 3.73
CA SER A 52 15.21 15.52 2.99
C SER A 52 13.72 15.70 2.60
N PRO A 53 12.98 14.65 2.17
CA PRO A 53 11.55 14.77 1.91
C PRO A 53 10.72 15.10 3.17
N ASN A 54 11.15 14.64 4.34
CA ASN A 54 10.48 14.94 5.60
C ASN A 54 10.59 16.43 5.95
N MET A 55 11.67 17.10 5.52
CA MET A 55 11.87 18.53 5.77
C MET A 55 10.86 19.42 5.05
N GLN A 56 10.29 18.94 3.94
CA GLN A 56 9.24 19.63 3.20
C GLN A 56 7.83 19.37 3.76
N LYS A 57 7.66 18.31 4.55
CA LYS A 57 6.35 17.84 5.04
C LYS A 57 6.12 18.12 6.52
N TYR A 58 7.17 18.20 7.32
CA TYR A 58 7.09 18.22 8.77
C TYR A 58 7.95 19.34 9.38
N PRO A 59 7.59 19.85 10.56
CA PRO A 59 8.43 20.81 11.28
C PRO A 59 9.77 20.18 11.71
N PRO A 60 10.82 20.98 11.99
CA PRO A 60 12.16 20.48 12.33
C PRO A 60 12.23 19.40 13.40
N LYS A 61 11.41 19.51 14.45
CA LYS A 61 11.32 18.52 15.53
C LYS A 61 10.86 17.13 15.09
N ASP A 62 10.19 17.04 13.94
CA ASP A 62 9.51 15.83 13.46
C ASP A 62 10.23 15.18 12.27
N TRP A 63 11.33 15.75 11.78
CA TRP A 63 12.04 15.28 10.56
C TRP A 63 12.49 13.82 10.63
N LEU A 64 12.84 13.32 11.82
CA LEU A 64 13.33 11.95 12.01
C LEU A 64 12.22 10.97 12.41
N VAL A 65 11.23 11.47 13.16
CA VAL A 65 10.30 10.62 13.91
C VAL A 65 9.02 10.37 13.12
N ARG A 66 8.50 11.38 12.41
CA ARG A 66 7.10 11.38 11.96
C ARG A 66 6.80 10.44 10.78
N SER A 67 7.81 10.09 10.00
CA SER A 67 7.71 9.04 8.99
C SER A 67 7.89 7.62 9.55
N SER A 68 8.37 7.51 10.79
CA SER A 68 8.86 6.26 11.37
C SER A 68 7.92 5.70 12.43
N LEU A 69 7.24 6.58 13.18
CA LEU A 69 6.34 6.21 14.26
C LEU A 69 4.87 6.49 13.90
N PRO A 70 3.97 5.49 14.00
CA PRO A 70 2.54 5.74 14.02
C PRO A 70 2.19 6.71 15.17
N SER A 71 1.35 7.71 14.89
CA SER A 71 1.04 8.77 15.87
C SER A 71 -0.35 8.62 16.47
N ASN A 72 -1.38 8.60 15.64
CA ASN A 72 -2.77 8.61 16.09
C ASN A 72 -3.54 7.39 15.58
N PHE A 73 -4.18 6.67 16.49
CA PHE A 73 -5.17 5.66 16.15
C PHE A 73 -6.52 6.34 15.89
N SER A 74 -7.04 6.20 14.67
CA SER A 74 -8.38 6.68 14.31
C SER A 74 -9.14 5.58 13.62
N THR A 75 -10.13 5.04 14.33
CA THR A 75 -11.05 4.03 13.79
C THR A 75 -11.77 4.55 12.55
N ASP A 76 -12.19 5.82 12.57
CA ASP A 76 -12.95 6.43 11.48
C ASP A 76 -12.13 6.51 10.19
N ILE A 77 -10.86 6.92 10.29
CA ILE A 77 -9.95 7.00 9.14
C ILE A 77 -9.68 5.60 8.58
N ILE A 78 -9.38 4.63 9.46
CA ILE A 78 -9.10 3.25 9.04
C ILE A 78 -10.34 2.66 8.36
N GLN A 79 -11.54 2.85 8.93
CA GLN A 79 -12.79 2.33 8.35
C GLN A 79 -13.10 3.01 7.02
N MET A 80 -12.91 4.33 6.94
CA MET A 80 -13.09 5.08 5.70
C MET A 80 -12.21 4.53 4.58
N VAL A 81 -10.92 4.26 4.85
CA VAL A 81 -10.01 3.67 3.86
C VAL A 81 -10.44 2.25 3.51
N LEU A 82 -10.76 1.44 4.50
CA LEU A 82 -11.18 0.05 4.30
C LEU A 82 -12.45 -0.06 3.44
N ASN A 83 -13.39 0.88 3.57
CA ASN A 83 -14.59 0.96 2.74
C ASN A 83 -14.30 1.37 1.28
N LYS A 84 -13.17 2.04 1.01
CA LYS A 84 -12.73 2.36 -0.36
C LYS A 84 -12.11 1.16 -1.07
N LEU A 85 -11.66 0.14 -0.34
CA LEU A 85 -11.14 -1.11 -0.88
C LEU A 85 -12.31 -1.99 -1.33
N SER A 86 -12.81 -1.73 -2.54
CA SER A 86 -13.96 -2.46 -3.11
C SER A 86 -13.67 -2.92 -4.54
N PRO A 87 -14.36 -3.96 -5.02
CA PRO A 87 -14.31 -4.41 -6.42
C PRO A 87 -14.56 -3.29 -7.44
N ASN A 88 -15.36 -2.29 -7.08
CA ASN A 88 -15.70 -1.17 -7.96
C ASN A 88 -14.59 -0.10 -8.05
N ASN A 89 -13.60 -0.16 -7.16
CA ASN A 89 -12.53 0.84 -7.04
C ASN A 89 -11.13 0.21 -7.20
N VAL A 90 -11.04 -0.91 -7.95
CA VAL A 90 -9.80 -1.66 -8.14
C VAL A 90 -9.22 -1.47 -9.54
N ARG A 91 -7.89 -1.50 -9.64
CA ARG A 91 -7.15 -1.63 -10.89
C ARG A 91 -6.17 -2.79 -10.76
N ILE A 92 -6.29 -3.78 -11.63
CA ILE A 92 -5.48 -4.99 -11.60
C ILE A 92 -4.42 -4.91 -12.69
N PHE A 93 -3.17 -5.15 -12.31
CA PHE A 93 -2.05 -5.30 -13.25
C PHE A 93 -1.72 -6.79 -13.33
N TRP A 94 -1.82 -7.35 -14.53
CA TRP A 94 -1.47 -8.76 -14.78
C TRP A 94 -0.29 -8.81 -15.73
N GLU A 95 0.87 -9.13 -15.17
CA GLU A 95 2.10 -9.28 -15.94
C GLU A 95 2.45 -10.76 -16.11
N SER A 96 2.67 -11.18 -17.36
CA SER A 96 3.11 -12.53 -17.68
C SER A 96 3.75 -12.58 -19.06
N LYS A 97 4.80 -13.40 -19.22
CA LYS A 97 5.37 -13.71 -20.54
C LYS A 97 4.38 -14.40 -21.49
N LYS A 98 3.30 -14.97 -20.96
CA LYS A 98 2.22 -15.58 -21.77
C LYS A 98 1.47 -14.60 -22.66
N PHE A 99 1.55 -13.29 -22.39
CA PHE A 99 0.91 -12.24 -23.18
C PHE A 99 1.76 -11.71 -24.32
N GLU A 100 2.97 -12.24 -24.52
CA GLU A 100 3.82 -11.86 -25.63
C GLU A 100 3.12 -12.12 -26.96
N GLY A 101 3.09 -11.11 -27.83
CA GLY A 101 2.35 -11.13 -29.10
C GLY A 101 0.82 -11.03 -29.00
N GLN A 102 0.26 -10.94 -27.79
CA GLN A 102 -1.20 -10.88 -27.55
C GLN A 102 -1.66 -9.49 -27.06
N THR A 103 -0.75 -8.53 -26.98
CA THR A 103 -1.02 -7.16 -26.54
C THR A 103 -1.35 -6.23 -27.70
N ASN A 104 -2.19 -5.22 -27.47
CA ASN A 104 -2.68 -4.32 -28.52
C ASN A 104 -2.26 -2.85 -28.36
N MET A 105 -1.56 -2.51 -27.27
CA MET A 105 -1.05 -1.17 -27.00
C MET A 105 0.44 -1.22 -26.70
N VAL A 106 1.10 -0.10 -26.95
CA VAL A 106 2.51 0.10 -26.65
C VAL A 106 2.65 1.45 -25.94
N GLU A 107 3.26 1.43 -24.77
CA GLU A 107 3.52 2.63 -23.99
C GLU A 107 4.61 3.48 -24.70
N PRO A 108 4.41 4.80 -24.87
CA PRO A 108 5.22 5.62 -25.78
C PRO A 108 6.69 5.82 -25.37
N TRP A 109 7.02 5.78 -24.07
CA TRP A 109 8.36 6.15 -23.60
C TRP A 109 9.32 4.97 -23.48
N TYR A 110 8.83 3.84 -22.99
CA TYR A 110 9.62 2.63 -22.76
C TYR A 110 9.29 1.50 -23.73
N GLY A 111 8.28 1.68 -24.59
CA GLY A 111 7.86 0.64 -25.54
C GLY A 111 7.23 -0.56 -24.86
N THR A 112 6.71 -0.40 -23.64
CA THR A 112 6.10 -1.52 -22.89
C THR A 112 4.82 -1.96 -23.59
N ALA A 113 4.75 -3.22 -24.02
CA ALA A 113 3.57 -3.78 -24.64
C ALA A 113 2.52 -4.17 -23.59
N TYR A 114 1.28 -3.71 -23.75
CA TYR A 114 0.19 -3.94 -22.80
C TYR A 114 -1.19 -3.98 -23.49
N SER A 115 -2.21 -4.40 -22.75
CA SER A 115 -3.62 -4.30 -23.15
C SER A 115 -4.43 -3.74 -21.99
N ILE A 116 -5.57 -3.12 -22.29
CA ILE A 116 -6.54 -2.69 -21.28
C ILE A 116 -7.84 -3.43 -21.53
N GLU A 117 -8.33 -4.09 -20.49
CA GLU A 117 -9.62 -4.78 -20.50
C GLU A 117 -10.50 -4.26 -19.36
N ARG A 118 -11.81 -4.18 -19.63
CA ARG A 118 -12.78 -3.89 -18.58
C ARG A 118 -13.05 -5.15 -17.77
N ILE A 119 -12.92 -5.03 -16.45
CA ILE A 119 -13.25 -6.13 -15.56
C ILE A 119 -14.76 -6.33 -15.56
N THR A 120 -15.21 -7.54 -15.88
CA THR A 120 -16.62 -7.92 -15.83
C THR A 120 -16.98 -8.49 -14.45
N GLY A 121 -18.23 -8.32 -14.01
CA GLY A 121 -18.66 -8.69 -12.65
C GLY A 121 -18.48 -10.18 -12.30
N SER A 122 -18.44 -11.08 -13.29
CA SER A 122 -18.15 -12.50 -13.08
C SER A 122 -16.70 -12.79 -12.71
N MET A 123 -15.78 -11.84 -12.88
CA MET A 123 -14.35 -12.02 -12.58
C MET A 123 -13.97 -11.69 -11.12
N ILE A 124 -14.87 -11.07 -10.34
CA ILE A 124 -14.57 -10.55 -8.99
C ILE A 124 -15.50 -11.16 -7.90
N GLN A 125 -16.24 -12.25 -8.20
CA GLN A 125 -17.06 -12.95 -7.19
C GLN A 125 -16.24 -13.87 -6.27
#